data_AF-A0A842SF33-F1
#
_entry.id   AF-A0A842SF33-F1
#
_cell.length_a   1.000
_cell.length_b   1.000
_cell.length_c   1.000
_cell.angle_alpha   90.00
_cell.angle_beta   90.00
_cell.angle_gamma   90.00
#
_symmetry.space_group_name_H-M   'P 1'
#
loop_
_entity.id
_entity.type
_entity.pdbx_description
1 polymer ?
#
loop_
_entity_poly.entity_id
_entity_poly.type
_entity_poly.pdbx_seq_one_letter_code
_entity_poly.pdbx_strand_id
1 'polypeptide(L)'
;MPYLKTDNLNTVYAVDLSYHGKTKVNSKCNLKDFSKITGLFVKKLNIVDPVICAHSAGALVAIDYAQNYPVKELVLIQPGGLNYYNSAAYFLFKLIFLKSLYNHFRYPLQILYQI
;
A
#
# COMPACT_ATOMS: atom_id res chain seq x y z
N MET A 1 11.09 2.37 -22.31
CA MET A 1 10.48 3.26 -21.28
C MET A 1 11.51 4.33 -20.94
N PRO A 2 11.22 5.62 -21.13
CA PRO A 2 12.22 6.66 -20.89
C PRO A 2 12.45 6.80 -19.38
N TYR A 3 13.71 6.71 -18.97
CA TYR A 3 14.16 6.92 -17.60
C TYR A 3 14.09 8.42 -17.27
N LEU A 4 13.49 8.78 -16.14
CA LEU A 4 13.55 10.12 -15.57
C LEU A 4 14.98 10.37 -15.08
N LYS A 5 15.64 11.35 -15.69
CA LYS A 5 16.91 11.90 -15.23
C LYS A 5 16.63 12.71 -13.96
N THR A 6 17.22 12.35 -12.83
CA THR A 6 17.11 13.14 -11.60
C THR A 6 18.47 13.73 -11.27
N ASP A 7 18.59 15.05 -11.45
CA ASP A 7 19.79 15.83 -11.09
C ASP A 7 19.93 16.02 -9.56
N ASN A 8 19.15 15.30 -8.75
CA ASN A 8 19.19 15.25 -7.29
C ASN A 8 19.49 13.80 -6.84
N LEU A 9 20.71 13.55 -6.35
CA LEU A 9 21.12 12.26 -5.79
C LEU A 9 20.45 12.05 -4.43
N ASN A 10 19.23 11.51 -4.41
CA ASN A 10 18.64 10.96 -3.20
C ASN A 10 19.25 9.58 -2.93
N THR A 11 19.75 9.36 -1.71
CA THR A 11 20.15 8.02 -1.28
C THR A 11 18.90 7.20 -0.95
N VAL A 12 18.72 6.06 -1.63
CA VAL A 12 17.57 5.18 -1.44
C VAL A 12 17.98 3.96 -0.63
N TYR A 13 17.24 3.69 0.45
CA TYR A 13 17.41 2.49 1.26
C TYR A 13 16.19 1.57 1.09
N ALA A 14 16.44 0.34 0.66
CA ALA A 14 15.46 -0.74 0.71
C ALA A 14 15.72 -1.56 1.99
N VAL A 15 14.73 -1.64 2.88
CA VAL A 15 14.89 -2.22 4.22
C VAL A 15 14.17 -3.56 4.31
N ASP A 16 14.92 -4.60 4.63
CA ASP A 16 14.37 -5.89 5.05
C ASP A 16 13.83 -5.78 6.48
N LEU A 17 12.51 -5.75 6.65
CA LEU A 17 11.87 -5.81 7.97
C LEU A 17 12.05 -7.19 8.63
N SER A 18 11.74 -7.28 9.94
CA SER A 18 11.76 -8.54 10.67
C SER A 18 11.08 -9.68 9.90
N TYR A 19 11.72 -10.85 9.86
CA TYR A 19 11.30 -12.04 9.12
C TYR A 19 11.41 -11.97 7.59
N HIS A 20 11.97 -10.88 7.04
CA HIS A 20 12.19 -10.74 5.60
C HIS A 20 13.69 -10.69 5.29
N GLY A 21 14.04 -11.18 4.10
CA GLY A 21 15.40 -11.14 3.56
C GLY A 21 16.46 -11.62 4.56
N LYS A 22 17.39 -10.74 4.92
CA LYS A 22 18.49 -11.06 5.86
C LYS A 22 18.16 -10.78 7.33
N THR A 23 17.01 -10.18 7.64
CA THR A 23 16.64 -9.77 9.00
C THR A 23 15.96 -10.92 9.76
N LYS A 24 16.77 -11.73 10.45
CA LYS A 24 16.28 -12.82 11.33
C LYS A 24 15.95 -12.30 12.72
N VAL A 25 14.81 -12.72 13.27
CA VAL A 25 14.38 -12.34 14.62
C VAL A 25 13.82 -13.56 15.35
N ASN A 26 14.15 -13.69 16.64
CA ASN A 26 13.77 -14.84 17.47
C ASN A 26 12.49 -14.63 18.27
N SER A 27 11.86 -13.46 18.16
CA SER A 27 10.67 -13.07 18.93
C SER A 27 9.59 -12.54 18.00
N LYS A 28 8.31 -12.83 18.31
CA LYS A 28 7.15 -12.32 17.58
C LYS A 28 7.20 -10.79 17.49
N CYS A 29 7.04 -10.24 16.29
CA CYS A 29 6.91 -8.80 16.05
C CYS A 29 5.47 -8.45 15.72
N ASN A 30 4.98 -7.35 16.28
CA ASN A 30 3.74 -6.68 15.90
C ASN A 30 4.04 -5.40 15.08
N LEU A 31 2.98 -4.70 14.65
CA LEU A 31 3.08 -3.47 13.86
C LEU A 31 4.03 -2.41 14.48
N LYS A 32 3.92 -2.19 15.80
CA LYS A 32 4.73 -1.21 16.53
C LYS A 32 6.19 -1.63 16.63
N ASP A 33 6.47 -2.93 16.64
CA ASP A 33 7.84 -3.42 16.60
C ASP A 33 8.48 -3.10 15.24
N PHE A 34 7.75 -3.29 14.14
CA PHE A 34 8.24 -2.94 12.80
C PHE A 34 8.51 -1.44 12.63
N SER A 35 7.62 -0.57 13.12
CA SER A 35 7.82 0.88 13.05
C SER A 35 8.99 1.32 13.93
N LYS A 36 9.12 0.77 15.14
CA LYS A 36 10.25 1.01 16.04
C LYS A 36 11.58 0.60 15.42
N ILE A 37 11.65 -0.58 14.78
CA ILE A 37 12.86 -1.05 14.09
C ILE A 37 13.21 -0.10 12.93
N THR A 38 12.21 0.37 12.19
CA THR A 38 12.40 1.38 11.13
C THR A 38 12.99 2.67 11.70
N GLY A 39 12.50 3.16 12.85
CA GLY A 39 13.06 4.32 13.53
C GLY A 39 14.49 4.12 14.04
N LEU A 40 14.81 2.93 14.54
CA LEU A 40 16.18 2.58 14.91
C LEU A 40 17.11 2.57 13.69
N PHE A 41 16.65 2.07 12.55
CA PHE A 41 17.40 2.10 11.29
C PHE A 41 17.69 3.53 10.83
N VAL A 42 16.64 4.37 10.74
CA VAL A 42 16.76 5.80 10.37
C VAL A 42 17.73 6.53 11.29
N LYS A 43 17.56 6.35 12.61
CA LYS A 43 18.44 6.96 13.61
C LYS A 43 19.88 6.47 13.50
N LYS A 44 20.09 5.16 13.29
CA LYS A 44 21.44 4.57 13.20
C LYS A 44 22.23 5.09 12.00
N LEU A 45 21.53 5.42 10.92
CA LEU A 45 22.12 6.02 9.72
C LEU A 45 22.18 7.55 9.75
N ASN A 46 21.73 8.19 10.85
CA ASN A 46 21.64 9.64 10.99
C ASN A 46 20.84 10.30 9.85
N ILE A 47 19.78 9.65 9.38
CA ILE A 47 18.89 10.20 8.36
C ILE A 47 17.99 11.24 9.02
N VAL A 48 18.02 12.47 8.53
CA VAL A 48 17.19 13.60 8.99
C VAL A 48 16.04 13.79 8.01
N ASP A 49 14.83 13.94 8.53
CA ASP A 49 13.59 14.16 7.77
C ASP A 49 13.44 13.19 6.58
N PRO A 50 13.31 11.87 6.84
CA PRO A 50 13.24 10.87 5.77
C PRO A 50 11.99 11.02 4.91
N VAL A 51 12.13 10.70 3.62
CA VAL A 51 10.99 10.34 2.76
C VAL A 51 10.75 8.84 2.91
N ILE A 52 9.55 8.45 3.31
CA ILE A 52 9.17 7.04 3.50
C ILE A 52 8.24 6.61 2.36
N CYS A 53 8.73 5.68 1.54
CA CYS A 53 7.94 5.05 0.48
C CYS A 53 7.55 3.64 0.91
N ALA A 54 6.26 3.32 0.89
CA ALA A 54 5.76 2.04 1.37
C ALA A 54 4.68 1.44 0.46
N HIS A 55 4.78 0.13 0.22
CA HIS A 55 3.85 -0.63 -0.61
C HIS A 55 3.07 -1.65 0.21
N SER A 56 1.79 -1.88 -0.14
CA SER A 56 0.95 -2.94 0.43
C SER A 56 0.93 -2.89 1.98
N ALA A 57 1.22 -4.00 2.66
CA ALA A 57 1.26 -4.09 4.12
C ALA A 57 2.32 -3.16 4.76
N GLY A 58 3.38 -2.79 4.03
CA GLY A 58 4.37 -1.83 4.49
C GLY A 58 3.77 -0.45 4.76
N ALA A 59 2.66 -0.11 4.12
CA ALA A 59 1.96 1.15 4.37
C ALA A 59 1.48 1.29 5.81
N LEU A 60 1.02 0.21 6.44
CA LEU A 60 0.61 0.23 7.84
C LEU A 60 1.79 0.56 8.75
N VAL A 61 2.96 -0.03 8.47
CA VAL A 61 4.20 0.23 9.21
C VAL A 61 4.63 1.69 9.04
N ALA A 62 4.54 2.21 7.81
CA ALA A 62 4.93 3.58 7.50
C ALA A 62 3.98 4.62 8.11
N ILE A 63 2.68 4.34 8.19
CA ILE A 63 1.70 5.17 8.88
C ILE A 63 1.99 5.17 10.40
N ASP A 64 2.17 4.00 11.01
CA ASP A 64 2.51 3.91 12.44
C ASP A 64 3.85 4.60 12.75
N TYR A 65 4.84 4.49 11.84
CA TYR A 65 6.09 5.23 11.93
C TYR A 65 5.87 6.74 11.91
N ALA A 66 5.13 7.27 10.93
CA ALA A 66 4.87 8.71 10.78
C ALA A 66 4.08 9.33 11.94
N GLN A 67 3.36 8.50 12.72
CA GLN A 67 2.70 8.96 13.96
C GLN A 67 3.68 9.22 15.11
N ASN A 68 4.84 8.56 15.10
CA ASN A 68 5.77 8.53 16.23
C ASN A 68 7.13 9.18 15.93
N TYR A 69 7.45 9.44 14.65
CA TYR A 69 8.75 9.90 14.19
C TYR A 69 8.60 10.97 13.09
N PRO A 70 9.57 11.88 12.93
CA PRO A 70 9.54 12.88 11.87
C PRO A 70 9.62 12.21 10.49
N VAL A 71 8.80 12.71 9.57
CA VAL A 71 8.80 12.29 8.16
C VAL A 71 8.67 13.55 7.31
N LYS A 72 9.49 13.67 6.26
CA LYS A 72 9.38 14.77 5.30
C LYS A 72 8.19 14.56 4.37
N GLU A 73 8.04 13.33 3.91
CA GLU A 73 7.00 12.93 2.98
C GLU A 73 6.71 11.44 3.15
N LEU A 74 5.43 11.07 3.06
CA LEU A 74 4.96 9.70 3.14
C LEU A 74 4.28 9.31 1.82
N VAL A 75 4.93 8.42 1.07
CA VAL A 75 4.44 7.93 -0.23
C VAL A 75 3.87 6.53 -0.04
N LEU A 76 2.55 6.41 -0.19
CA LEU A 76 1.83 5.14 -0.04
C LEU A 76 1.43 4.57 -1.39
N ILE A 77 1.92 3.38 -1.72
CA ILE A 77 1.67 2.70 -2.98
C ILE A 77 0.77 1.50 -2.71
N GLN A 78 -0.46 1.51 -3.22
CA GLN A 78 -1.45 0.44 -2.98
C GLN A 78 -1.50 0.01 -1.49
N PRO A 79 -1.74 0.95 -0.57
CA PRO A 79 -1.67 0.67 0.87
C PRO A 79 -2.68 -0.41 1.29
N GLY A 80 -2.17 -1.45 1.94
CA GLY A 80 -2.99 -2.53 2.52
C GLY A 80 -3.66 -2.08 3.82
N GLY A 81 -4.85 -2.60 4.12
CA GLY A 81 -5.54 -2.35 5.39
C GLY A 81 -6.17 -0.96 5.53
N LEU A 82 -6.07 -0.09 4.52
CA LEU A 82 -6.87 1.14 4.47
C LEU A 82 -8.28 0.82 3.97
N ASN A 83 -9.26 1.13 4.81
CA ASN A 83 -10.65 1.15 4.39
C ASN A 83 -10.85 2.38 3.51
N TYR A 84 -10.96 2.16 2.20
CA TYR A 84 -11.47 3.19 1.31
C TYR A 84 -12.89 3.52 1.75
N TYR A 85 -13.16 4.82 1.97
CA TYR A 85 -14.52 5.28 2.25
C TYR A 85 -15.40 4.94 1.06
N ASN A 86 -16.11 3.82 1.15
CA ASN A 86 -17.13 3.45 0.19
C ASN A 86 -18.41 4.12 0.66
N SER A 87 -18.71 5.28 0.09
CA SER A 87 -20.02 5.88 0.29
C SER A 87 -21.10 4.85 -0.09
N ALA A 88 -22.25 4.90 0.57
CA ALA A 88 -23.40 4.07 0.17
C ALA A 88 -23.70 4.24 -1.34
N ALA A 89 -23.44 5.43 -1.88
CA ALA A 89 -23.52 5.74 -3.31
C ALA A 89 -22.52 4.94 -4.16
N TYR A 90 -21.26 4.77 -3.75
CA TYR A 90 -20.30 3.92 -4.46
C TYR A 90 -20.74 2.45 -4.49
N PHE A 91 -21.24 1.94 -3.36
CA PHE A 91 -21.77 0.58 -3.29
C PHE A 91 -23.00 0.41 -4.19
N LEU A 92 -23.92 1.38 -4.18
CA LEU A 92 -25.12 1.38 -5.03
C LEU A 92 -24.73 1.45 -6.52
N PHE A 93 -23.79 2.32 -6.87
CA PHE A 93 -23.28 2.45 -8.25
C PHE A 93 -22.66 1.14 -8.73
N LYS A 94 -21.84 0.49 -7.89
CA LYS A 94 -21.24 -0.82 -8.20
C LYS A 94 -22.31 -1.89 -8.43
N LEU A 95 -23.38 -1.92 -7.62
CA LEU A 95 -24.50 -2.86 -7.82
C LEU A 95 -25.27 -2.60 -9.12
N ILE A 96 -25.56 -1.33 -9.45
CA ILE A 96 -26.25 -0.97 -10.69
C ILE A 96 -25.40 -1.40 -11.91
N PHE A 97 -24.09 -1.14 -11.88
CA PHE A 97 -23.19 -1.50 -12.97
C PHE A 97 -23.05 -3.02 -13.14
N LEU A 98 -22.89 -3.76 -12.04
CA LEU A 98 -22.82 -5.22 -12.07
C LEU A 98 -24.14 -5.85 -12.54
N LYS A 99 -25.30 -5.28 -12.13
CA LYS A 99 -26.61 -5.74 -12.59
C LYS A 99 -26.83 -5.44 -14.08
N SER A 100 -26.36 -4.29 -14.56
CA SER A 100 -26.39 -3.92 -15.98
C SER A 100 -25.55 -4.89 -16.82
N LEU A 101 -24.30 -5.17 -16.40
CA LEU A 101 -23.42 -6.15 -17.03
C LEU A 101 -24.02 -7.56 -17.02
N TYR A 102 -24.53 -8.02 -15.87
CA TYR A 102 -25.16 -9.33 -15.76
C TYR A 102 -26.35 -9.50 -16.71
N ASN A 103 -27.21 -8.48 -16.79
CA ASN A 103 -28.33 -8.48 -17.71
C ASN A 103 -27.86 -8.46 -19.17
N HIS A 104 -26.88 -7.63 -19.50
CA HIS A 104 -26.33 -7.54 -20.86
C HIS A 104 -25.73 -8.86 -21.36
N PHE A 105 -25.12 -9.65 -20.49
CA PHE A 105 -24.60 -10.99 -20.85
C PHE A 105 -25.62 -12.12 -20.74
N ARG A 106 -26.76 -11.92 -20.04
CA ARG A 106 -27.82 -12.93 -19.90
C ARG A 106 -28.88 -12.90 -21.02
N TYR A 107 -29.12 -11.74 -21.65
CA TYR A 107 -30.11 -11.60 -22.73
C TYR A 107 -29.70 -12.05 -24.15
N PRO A 108 -28.42 -12.18 -24.57
CA PRO A 108 -28.11 -12.69 -25.91
C PRO A 108 -28.38 -14.19 -26.07
N LEU A 109 -28.61 -14.94 -24.97
CA LEU A 109 -28.86 -16.39 -25.01
C LEU A 109 -30.34 -16.77 -25.15
N GLN A 110 -31.29 -15.86 -24.91
CA GLN A 110 -32.72 -16.18 -25.02
C GLN A 110 -33.27 -16.07 -26.45
N ILE A 111 -32.59 -15.33 -27.33
CA ILE A 111 -32.98 -15.18 -28.74
C ILE A 111 -32.56 -16.41 -29.58
N LEU A 112 -31.59 -17.20 -29.11
CA LEU A 112 -31.09 -18.40 -29.80
C LEU A 112 -31.91 -19.68 -29.55
N TYR A 113 -32.88 -19.67 -28.63
CA TYR A 113 -33.73 -20.83 -28.28
C TYR A 113 -35.20 -20.69 -28.75
N GLN A 114 -35.50 -19.77 -29.69
CA GLN A 114 -36.82 -19.59 -30.28
C GLN A 114 -36.90 -19.91 -31.79
N ILE A 115 -35.96 -20.73 -32.31
CA ILE A 115 -36.03 -21.26 -33.69
C ILE A 115 -36.16 -22.79 -33.62
#